data_AF-A0A810QAK6-F1
#
_entry.id   AF-A0A810QAK6-F1
#
_cell.length_a   1.000
_cell.length_b   1.000
_cell.length_c   1.000
_cell.angle_alpha   90.00
_cell.angle_beta   90.00
_cell.angle_gamma   90.00
#
_symmetry.space_group_name_H-M   'P 1'
#
loop_
_entity.id
_entity.type
_entity.pdbx_description
1 polymer ?
#
loop_
_entity_poly.entity_id
_entity_poly.type
_entity_poly.pdbx_seq_one_letter_code
_entity_poly.pdbx_strand_id
1 'polypeptide(L)'
;MSERFAEQHGAQGGRTTGVNRCASSGTERQGQLATIREVLELLRNGGADFTDLEPIRTRYRQQFGDERCQVCPVCHNGYLGVVFLPVQEGTLCLPYDAVTSDMMEQFVLDEAHLLDCEECGQLLQELNTQYASLSTELETIHAKLKGDTSGRKEKSHLESVLEEVNKYVFEAGHCVSVQRPINDISRELVQAMAEAYETPVYLGTYESDQLTPYTGQQICNFQYNFCVPVDSKELKCRLRFGIHSAMEFEGFYQLLISLGGHILFWR
;
A
#
# COMPACT_ATOMS: atom_id res chain seq x y z
N MET A 1 -40.20 15.68 -47.95
CA MET A 1 -41.64 15.47 -48.20
C MET A 1 -41.84 13.97 -48.33
N SER A 2 -42.59 13.23 -47.52
CA SER A 2 -43.48 13.43 -46.37
C SER A 2 -43.44 12.08 -45.62
N GLU A 3 -43.29 12.03 -44.29
CA GLU A 3 -44.38 12.01 -43.30
C GLU A 3 -45.43 10.92 -43.55
N ARG A 4 -45.95 10.17 -42.58
CA ARG A 4 -45.71 9.81 -41.16
C ARG A 4 -47.00 9.06 -40.73
N PHE A 5 -46.98 8.45 -39.54
CA PHE A 5 -48.12 8.03 -38.70
C PHE A 5 -48.77 6.66 -39.00
N ALA A 6 -49.12 5.81 -38.03
CA ALA A 6 -49.04 5.82 -36.55
C ALA A 6 -49.20 4.35 -36.07
N GLU A 7 -48.44 3.88 -35.07
CA GLU A 7 -48.87 3.51 -33.69
C GLU A 7 -49.96 2.40 -33.63
N GLN A 8 -49.86 1.29 -32.85
CA GLN A 8 -49.66 1.20 -31.41
C GLN A 8 -49.33 -0.25 -30.92
N HIS A 9 -48.44 -0.30 -29.92
CA HIS A 9 -48.36 -1.13 -28.70
C HIS A 9 -48.34 -2.68 -28.69
N GLY A 10 -47.28 -3.20 -28.04
CA GLY A 10 -47.25 -4.51 -27.36
C GLY A 10 -45.84 -4.83 -26.83
N ALA A 11 -45.61 -4.65 -25.53
CA ALA A 11 -44.33 -4.74 -24.83
C ALA A 11 -43.79 -6.18 -24.65
N GLN A 12 -42.46 -6.35 -24.69
CA GLN A 12 -41.70 -7.10 -23.66
C GLN A 12 -40.19 -6.96 -23.88
N GLY A 13 -39.47 -6.78 -22.77
CA GLY A 13 -38.10 -6.28 -22.73
C GLY A 13 -37.00 -7.28 -23.11
N GLY A 14 -35.95 -6.73 -23.71
CA GLY A 14 -34.63 -7.34 -23.80
C GLY A 14 -33.62 -6.33 -23.28
N ARG A 15 -33.09 -6.58 -22.08
CA ARG A 15 -32.03 -5.80 -21.44
C ARG A 15 -30.83 -5.69 -22.38
N THR A 16 -30.50 -4.47 -22.80
CA THR A 16 -29.16 -4.16 -23.30
C THR A 16 -28.22 -4.13 -22.09
N THR A 17 -27.25 -5.03 -22.11
CA THR A 17 -26.13 -5.09 -21.16
C THR A 17 -25.35 -3.78 -21.24
N GLY A 18 -25.58 -2.91 -20.25
CA GLY A 18 -24.78 -1.72 -20.03
C GLY A 18 -23.34 -2.13 -19.77
N VAL A 19 -22.43 -1.53 -20.55
CA VAL A 19 -21.01 -1.49 -20.26
C VAL A 19 -20.87 -0.90 -18.86
N ASN A 20 -20.46 -1.72 -17.90
CA ASN A 20 -20.14 -1.31 -16.54
C ASN A 20 -18.94 -0.36 -16.60
N ARG A 21 -19.21 0.94 -16.69
CA ARG A 21 -18.24 1.96 -16.28
C ARG A 21 -18.09 1.83 -14.78
N CYS A 22 -16.94 1.35 -14.32
CA CYS A 22 -16.55 1.46 -12.93
C CYS A 22 -16.61 2.95 -12.55
N ALA A 23 -17.65 3.30 -11.79
CA ALA A 23 -17.85 4.63 -11.24
C ALA A 23 -16.87 4.82 -10.08
N SER A 24 -15.64 5.22 -10.40
CA SER A 24 -14.84 6.01 -9.49
C SER A 24 -15.44 7.42 -9.42
N SER A 25 -15.47 8.01 -8.24
CA SER A 25 -16.18 9.21 -7.81
C SER A 25 -15.71 10.54 -8.46
N GLY A 26 -15.58 10.61 -9.79
CA GLY A 26 -14.82 11.68 -10.46
C GLY A 26 -15.37 12.26 -11.76
N THR A 27 -16.61 11.96 -12.19
CA THR A 27 -17.12 12.43 -13.49
C THR A 27 -17.08 13.97 -13.68
N GLU A 28 -17.16 14.76 -12.61
CA GLU A 28 -17.08 16.23 -12.68
C GLU A 28 -15.65 16.78 -12.86
N ARG A 29 -14.61 15.98 -12.58
CA ARG A 29 -13.20 16.39 -12.73
C ARG A 29 -12.51 15.76 -13.94
N GLN A 30 -13.15 14.83 -14.64
CA GLN A 30 -12.59 14.17 -15.83
C GLN A 30 -12.20 15.18 -16.91
N GLY A 31 -12.99 16.22 -17.13
CA GLY A 31 -12.70 17.27 -18.12
C GLY A 31 -11.53 18.20 -17.77
N GLN A 32 -10.94 18.06 -16.57
CA GLN A 32 -9.75 18.80 -16.14
C GLN A 32 -8.46 18.00 -16.35
N LEU A 33 -8.56 16.72 -16.73
CA LEU A 33 -7.42 15.87 -17.06
C LEU A 33 -6.84 16.25 -18.43
N ALA A 34 -5.60 15.86 -18.67
CA ALA A 34 -4.96 15.92 -19.99
C ALA A 34 -5.72 15.02 -20.97
N THR A 35 -5.77 15.41 -22.24
CA THR A 35 -6.18 14.47 -23.30
C THR A 35 -5.03 13.53 -23.64
N ILE A 36 -5.32 12.33 -24.17
CA ILE A 36 -4.26 11.43 -24.70
C ILE A 36 -3.40 12.18 -25.72
N ARG A 37 -4.04 12.95 -26.61
CA ARG A 37 -3.32 13.71 -27.64
C ARG A 37 -2.30 14.67 -27.03
N GLU A 38 -2.70 15.43 -26.01
CA GLU A 38 -1.81 16.35 -25.30
C GLU A 38 -0.61 15.61 -24.68
N VAL A 39 -0.86 14.47 -24.03
CA VAL A 39 0.20 13.65 -23.43
C VAL A 39 1.17 13.14 -24.49
N LEU A 40 0.66 12.51 -25.56
CA LEU A 40 1.50 11.93 -26.60
C LEU A 40 2.25 12.99 -27.41
N GLU A 41 1.65 14.17 -27.64
CA GLU A 41 2.34 15.31 -28.27
C GLU A 41 3.47 15.84 -27.36
N LEU A 42 3.23 15.93 -26.04
CA LEU A 42 4.26 16.33 -25.09
C LEU A 42 5.45 15.36 -25.12
N LEU A 43 5.18 14.06 -25.01
CA LEU A 43 6.21 13.02 -25.01
C LEU A 43 6.98 12.96 -26.34
N ARG A 44 6.29 13.08 -27.49
CA ARG A 44 6.94 13.07 -28.82
C ARG A 44 7.82 14.28 -29.09
N ASN A 45 7.50 15.42 -28.47
CA ASN A 45 8.30 16.64 -28.60
C ASN A 45 9.48 16.69 -27.60
N GLY A 46 9.51 15.76 -26.64
CA GLY A 46 10.56 15.61 -25.63
C GLY A 46 11.51 14.42 -25.92
N GLY A 47 12.04 13.84 -24.85
CA GLY A 47 12.81 12.59 -24.84
C GLY A 47 11.97 11.31 -24.86
N ALA A 48 10.64 11.43 -24.77
CA ALA A 48 9.70 10.31 -24.60
C ALA A 48 9.92 9.55 -23.29
N ASP A 49 10.20 10.29 -22.22
CA ASP A 49 10.55 9.71 -20.92
C ASP A 49 9.68 10.25 -19.77
N PHE A 50 9.85 9.67 -18.58
CA PHE A 50 9.05 10.04 -17.42
C PHE A 50 9.23 11.51 -16.99
N THR A 51 10.41 12.10 -17.22
CA THR A 51 10.68 13.49 -16.85
C THR A 51 9.90 14.47 -17.73
N ASP A 52 9.63 14.10 -18.99
CA ASP A 52 8.78 14.88 -19.90
C ASP A 52 7.32 15.00 -19.42
N LEU A 53 6.86 14.10 -18.54
CA LEU A 53 5.52 14.21 -17.94
C LEU A 53 5.43 15.29 -16.85
N GLU A 54 6.53 15.91 -16.43
CA GLU A 54 6.56 16.90 -15.35
C GLU A 54 5.55 18.06 -15.53
N PRO A 55 5.33 18.64 -16.72
CA PRO A 55 4.31 19.68 -16.90
C PRO A 55 2.90 19.20 -16.54
N ILE A 56 2.54 17.96 -16.91
CA ILE A 56 1.24 17.36 -16.61
C ILE A 56 1.16 16.98 -15.13
N ARG A 57 2.21 16.34 -14.59
CA ARG A 57 2.29 15.96 -13.17
C ARG A 57 2.21 17.18 -12.25
N THR A 58 2.89 18.27 -12.60
CA THR A 58 2.80 19.55 -11.86
C THR A 58 1.40 20.15 -11.93
N ARG A 59 0.76 20.16 -13.11
CA ARG A 59 -0.64 20.60 -13.24
C ARG A 59 -1.57 19.76 -12.36
N TYR A 60 -1.42 18.45 -12.37
CA TYR A 60 -2.23 17.55 -11.55
C TYR A 60 -2.00 17.77 -10.05
N ARG A 61 -0.73 17.94 -9.64
CA ARG A 61 -0.37 18.23 -8.24
C ARG A 61 -1.06 19.50 -7.74
N GLN A 62 -1.12 20.54 -8.58
CA GLN A 62 -1.80 21.80 -8.26
C GLN A 62 -3.33 21.69 -8.24
N GLN A 63 -3.91 20.93 -9.16
CA GLN A 63 -5.38 20.83 -9.31
C GLN A 63 -6.02 19.82 -8.37
N PHE A 64 -5.33 18.71 -8.09
CA PHE A 64 -5.87 17.55 -7.38
C PHE A 64 -5.16 17.24 -6.07
N GLY A 65 -4.00 17.85 -5.81
CA GLY A 65 -3.20 17.61 -4.61
C GLY A 65 -2.17 16.48 -4.74
N ASP A 66 -2.15 15.80 -5.88
CA ASP A 66 -1.20 14.73 -6.20
C ASP A 66 -0.94 14.67 -7.72
N GLU A 67 0.10 13.95 -8.13
CA GLU A 67 0.56 13.92 -9.52
C GLU A 67 -0.27 13.03 -10.46
N ARG A 68 -1.20 12.24 -9.91
CA ARG A 68 -2.00 11.21 -10.59
C ARG A 68 -1.21 10.40 -11.61
N CYS A 69 0.03 10.03 -11.30
CA CYS A 69 0.88 9.23 -12.17
C CYS A 69 1.45 8.09 -11.33
N GLN A 70 1.25 6.84 -11.77
CA GLN A 70 1.63 5.65 -11.01
C GLN A 70 2.54 4.76 -11.84
N VAL A 71 3.75 4.52 -11.33
CA VAL A 71 4.69 3.56 -11.92
C VAL A 71 4.37 2.17 -11.41
N CYS A 72 4.18 1.23 -12.33
CA CYS A 72 3.99 -0.18 -12.08
C CYS A 72 5.22 -0.95 -12.59
N PRO A 73 6.17 -1.31 -11.71
CA PRO A 73 7.41 -1.97 -12.10
C PRO A 73 7.20 -3.48 -12.27
N VAL A 74 6.19 -3.87 -13.06
CA VAL A 74 5.88 -5.25 -13.37
C VAL A 74 6.16 -5.51 -14.82
N CYS A 75 7.04 -6.47 -15.08
CA CYS A 75 7.29 -6.90 -16.44
C CYS A 75 6.01 -7.50 -17.03
N HIS A 76 5.37 -6.75 -17.92
CA HIS A 76 4.12 -7.09 -18.58
C HIS A 76 4.33 -7.02 -20.09
N ASN A 77 3.88 -8.03 -20.83
CA ASN A 77 4.00 -8.11 -22.29
C ASN A 77 5.42 -7.88 -22.85
N GLY A 78 6.47 -8.19 -22.08
CA GLY A 78 7.86 -8.03 -22.50
C GLY A 78 8.48 -6.65 -22.23
N TYR A 79 7.73 -5.73 -21.64
CA TYR A 79 8.23 -4.44 -21.15
C TYR A 79 8.79 -4.58 -19.74
N LEU A 80 9.63 -3.64 -19.30
CA LEU A 80 10.14 -3.62 -17.91
C LEU A 80 9.06 -3.20 -16.91
N GLY A 81 8.16 -2.33 -17.33
CA GLY A 81 7.01 -1.92 -16.56
C GLY A 81 6.08 -1.01 -17.35
N VAL A 82 5.11 -0.45 -16.65
CA VAL A 82 4.10 0.46 -17.19
C VAL A 82 3.93 1.66 -16.29
N VAL A 83 3.67 2.82 -16.87
CA VAL A 83 3.19 4.00 -16.16
C VAL A 83 1.71 4.21 -16.47
N PHE A 84 0.90 4.37 -15.43
CA PHE A 84 -0.51 4.72 -15.54
C PHE A 84 -0.71 6.22 -15.35
N LEU A 85 -1.40 6.85 -16.30
CA LEU A 85 -1.76 8.27 -16.26
C LEU A 85 -3.25 8.44 -16.57
N PRO A 86 -4.08 8.92 -15.63
CA PRO A 86 -5.44 9.32 -15.90
C PRO A 86 -5.47 10.48 -16.90
N VAL A 87 -6.26 10.30 -17.94
CA VAL A 87 -6.53 11.23 -19.03
C VAL A 87 -8.05 11.38 -19.19
N GLN A 88 -8.50 12.33 -20.01
CA GLN A 88 -9.94 12.54 -20.20
C GLN A 88 -10.64 11.27 -20.70
N GLU A 89 -9.98 10.56 -21.59
CA GLU A 89 -10.48 9.38 -22.29
C GLU A 89 -10.47 8.10 -21.43
N GLY A 90 -9.76 8.08 -20.30
CA GLY A 90 -9.62 6.90 -19.45
C GLY A 90 -8.30 6.89 -18.67
N THR A 91 -7.71 5.72 -18.50
CA THR A 91 -6.35 5.57 -17.95
C THR A 91 -5.41 5.18 -19.08
N LEU A 92 -4.44 6.04 -19.39
CA LEU A 92 -3.42 5.78 -20.37
C LEU A 92 -2.33 4.89 -19.75
N CYS A 93 -2.03 3.78 -20.41
CA CYS A 93 -0.87 2.94 -20.18
C CYS A 93 0.29 3.42 -21.04
N LEU A 94 1.44 3.63 -20.41
CA LEU A 94 2.70 3.98 -21.05
C LEU A 94 3.74 2.90 -20.70
N PRO A 95 3.89 1.86 -21.52
CA PRO A 95 4.92 0.84 -21.33
C PRO A 95 6.33 1.44 -21.48
N TYR A 96 7.29 0.93 -20.72
CA TYR A 96 8.70 1.31 -20.83
C TYR A 96 9.62 0.10 -20.85
N ASP A 97 10.72 0.19 -21.60
CA ASP A 97 11.69 -0.90 -21.82
C ASP A 97 13.05 -0.63 -21.19
N ALA A 98 13.29 0.59 -20.71
CA ALA A 98 14.51 0.98 -20.04
C ALA A 98 14.24 1.99 -18.92
N VAL A 99 15.14 2.01 -17.93
CA VAL A 99 15.20 3.04 -16.89
C VAL A 99 16.64 3.56 -16.86
N THR A 100 16.83 4.86 -17.09
CA THR A 100 18.15 5.51 -17.07
C THR A 100 18.27 6.46 -15.88
N SER A 101 19.50 6.75 -15.46
CA SER A 101 19.75 7.61 -14.28
C SER A 101 19.37 9.08 -14.49
N ASP A 102 19.34 9.52 -15.74
CA ASP A 102 19.09 10.90 -16.17
C ASP A 102 17.67 11.09 -16.69
N MET A 103 17.14 10.14 -17.47
CA MET A 103 15.84 10.26 -18.12
C MET A 103 14.76 9.36 -17.48
N MET A 104 15.07 8.56 -16.44
CA MET A 104 14.12 7.68 -15.76
C MET A 104 13.47 6.66 -16.75
N GLU A 105 12.19 6.31 -16.62
CA GLU A 105 11.48 5.36 -17.50
C GLU A 105 11.41 5.86 -18.96
N GLN A 106 11.87 5.05 -19.91
CA GLN A 106 11.87 5.34 -21.35
C GLN A 106 10.66 4.72 -22.03
N PHE A 107 9.71 5.53 -22.50
CA PHE A 107 8.43 5.02 -22.99
C PHE A 107 8.50 4.49 -24.42
N VAL A 108 7.83 3.36 -24.64
CA VAL A 108 7.57 2.82 -25.99
C VAL A 108 6.25 3.43 -26.49
N LEU A 109 6.32 4.66 -27.02
CA LEU A 109 5.12 5.45 -27.34
C LEU A 109 4.17 4.81 -28.36
N ASP A 110 4.68 3.99 -29.27
CA ASP A 110 3.87 3.26 -30.26
C ASP A 110 2.94 2.22 -29.61
N GLU A 111 3.27 1.82 -28.38
CA GLU A 111 2.57 0.81 -27.60
C GLU A 111 1.71 1.45 -26.51
N ALA A 112 1.60 2.78 -26.48
CA ALA A 112 0.72 3.49 -25.57
C ALA A 112 -0.75 3.28 -25.92
N HIS A 113 -1.57 2.90 -24.94
CA HIS A 113 -2.97 2.57 -25.14
C HIS A 113 -3.81 2.82 -23.88
N LEU A 114 -5.14 2.80 -24.02
CA LEU A 114 -6.03 2.89 -22.87
C LEU A 114 -6.15 1.54 -22.17
N LEU A 115 -5.93 1.53 -20.86
CA LEU A 115 -6.08 0.35 -20.01
C LEU A 115 -7.52 -0.16 -20.08
N ASP A 116 -7.67 -1.43 -20.42
CA ASP A 116 -8.96 -2.12 -20.36
C ASP A 116 -9.10 -3.01 -19.11
N CYS A 117 -10.30 -3.58 -18.94
CA CYS A 117 -10.62 -4.38 -17.76
C CYS A 117 -9.88 -5.73 -17.73
N GLU A 118 -9.64 -6.32 -18.89
CA GLU A 118 -8.97 -7.62 -19.01
C GLU A 118 -7.49 -7.47 -18.69
N GLU A 119 -6.83 -6.50 -19.31
CA GLU A 119 -5.42 -6.17 -19.05
C GLU A 119 -5.21 -5.75 -17.60
N CYS A 120 -6.09 -4.93 -17.02
CA CYS A 120 -6.04 -4.58 -15.60
C CYS A 120 -6.09 -5.83 -14.69
N GLY A 121 -6.94 -6.81 -15.03
CA GLY A 121 -7.00 -8.10 -14.33
C GLY A 121 -5.70 -8.90 -14.45
N GLN A 122 -5.08 -8.92 -15.62
CA GLN A 122 -3.79 -9.59 -15.86
C GLN A 122 -2.66 -8.92 -15.06
N LEU A 123 -2.56 -7.59 -15.13
CA LEU A 123 -1.58 -6.80 -14.39
C LEU A 123 -1.71 -7.00 -12.87
N LEU A 124 -2.94 -7.02 -12.35
CA LEU A 124 -3.19 -7.33 -10.94
C LEU A 124 -2.73 -8.75 -10.57
N GLN A 125 -2.97 -9.74 -11.42
CA GLN A 125 -2.53 -11.10 -11.17
C GLN A 125 -1.00 -11.22 -11.20
N GLU A 126 -0.34 -10.58 -12.17
CA GLU A 126 1.12 -10.55 -12.30
C GLU A 126 1.77 -9.85 -11.11
N LEU A 127 1.28 -8.66 -10.73
CA LEU A 127 1.67 -7.95 -9.52
C LEU A 127 1.62 -8.86 -8.29
N ASN A 128 0.45 -9.46 -8.03
CA ASN A 128 0.25 -10.33 -6.87
C ASN A 128 1.19 -11.53 -6.87
N THR A 129 1.44 -12.13 -8.04
CA THR A 129 2.34 -13.27 -8.19
C THR A 129 3.79 -12.87 -7.89
N GLN A 130 4.24 -11.73 -8.43
CA GLN A 130 5.59 -11.22 -8.19
C GLN A 130 5.79 -10.85 -6.71
N TYR A 131 4.83 -10.15 -6.10
CA TYR A 131 4.89 -9.80 -4.68
C TYR A 131 4.90 -11.02 -3.77
N ALA A 132 4.05 -12.03 -4.04
CA ALA A 132 4.02 -13.26 -3.26
C ALA A 132 5.36 -14.02 -3.33
N SER A 133 5.94 -14.11 -4.54
CA SER A 133 7.25 -14.73 -4.75
C SER A 133 8.35 -13.98 -4.00
N LEU A 134 8.40 -12.65 -4.12
CA LEU A 134 9.40 -11.82 -3.45
C LEU A 134 9.25 -11.88 -1.93
N SER A 135 8.02 -11.85 -1.39
CA SER A 135 7.76 -12.01 0.05
C SER A 135 8.31 -13.34 0.56
N THR A 136 8.02 -14.43 -0.13
CA THR A 136 8.51 -15.78 0.25
C THR A 136 10.04 -15.86 0.24
N GLU A 137 10.68 -15.23 -0.76
CA GLU A 137 12.13 -15.18 -0.84
C GLU A 137 12.74 -14.34 0.29
N LEU A 138 12.17 -13.16 0.57
CA LEU A 138 12.60 -12.30 1.66
C LEU A 138 12.39 -12.95 3.03
N GLU A 139 11.27 -13.66 3.25
CA GLU A 139 11.02 -14.46 4.45
C GLU A 139 12.06 -15.58 4.60
N THR A 140 12.39 -16.27 3.50
CA THR A 140 13.43 -17.31 3.49
C THR A 140 14.80 -16.73 3.84
N ILE A 141 15.15 -15.58 3.26
CA ILE A 141 16.39 -14.85 3.56
C ILE A 141 16.39 -14.41 5.03
N HIS A 142 15.28 -13.83 5.51
CA HIS A 142 15.12 -13.39 6.89
C HIS A 142 15.29 -14.55 7.88
N ALA A 143 14.68 -15.70 7.61
CA ALA A 143 14.83 -16.90 8.43
C ALA A 143 16.28 -17.41 8.46
N LYS A 144 16.97 -17.42 7.31
CA LYS A 144 18.40 -17.78 7.22
C LYS A 144 19.29 -16.81 8.00
N LEU A 145 19.03 -15.51 7.89
CA LEU A 145 19.79 -14.46 8.56
C LEU A 145 19.54 -14.43 10.07
N LYS A 146 18.32 -14.79 10.51
CA LYS A 146 17.97 -14.89 11.94
C LYS A 146 18.70 -16.03 12.64
N GLY A 147 19.08 -17.07 11.89
CA GLY A 147 19.87 -18.20 12.37
C GLY A 147 19.07 -19.16 13.25
N ASP A 148 19.14 -20.44 12.92
CA ASP A 148 19.74 -21.48 13.77
C ASP A 148 19.79 -21.23 15.29
N THR A 149 18.67 -20.86 15.92
CA THR A 149 18.46 -21.05 17.35
C THR A 149 17.70 -22.35 17.55
N SER A 150 18.47 -23.43 17.71
CA SER A 150 18.02 -24.63 18.43
C SER A 150 17.32 -24.21 19.72
N GLY A 151 15.99 -24.36 19.76
CA GLY A 151 15.17 -23.96 20.89
C GLY A 151 13.69 -24.16 20.64
N ARG A 152 13.32 -25.28 20.01
CA ARG A 152 11.92 -25.67 19.82
C ARG A 152 11.32 -26.08 21.17
N LYS A 153 10.51 -25.20 21.77
CA LYS A 153 9.22 -25.50 22.42
C LYS A 153 8.58 -24.20 22.92
N GLU A 154 7.26 -24.08 22.69
CA GLU A 154 6.33 -23.01 23.11
C GLU A 154 6.41 -21.67 22.37
N LYS A 155 6.08 -21.67 21.06
CA LYS A 155 5.99 -20.44 20.23
C LYS A 155 4.75 -20.33 19.33
N SER A 156 3.81 -21.28 19.38
CA SER A 156 2.72 -21.32 18.38
C SER A 156 1.70 -20.19 18.52
N HIS A 157 1.43 -19.70 19.73
CA HIS A 157 0.44 -18.62 19.94
C HIS A 157 1.00 -17.25 19.53
N LEU A 158 2.22 -16.93 19.99
CA LEU A 158 2.90 -15.69 19.60
C LEU A 158 3.18 -15.64 18.08
N GLU A 159 3.61 -16.75 17.47
CA GLU A 159 3.81 -16.82 16.02
C GLU A 159 2.49 -16.58 15.25
N SER A 160 1.38 -17.18 15.69
CA SER A 160 0.06 -16.96 15.09
C SER A 160 -0.40 -15.50 15.20
N VAL A 161 -0.20 -14.85 16.35
CA VAL A 161 -0.61 -13.45 16.54
C VAL A 161 0.30 -12.51 15.73
N LEU A 162 1.60 -12.79 15.65
CA LEU A 162 2.54 -12.02 14.83
C LEU A 162 2.24 -12.16 13.33
N GLU A 163 1.83 -13.33 12.87
CA GLU A 163 1.37 -13.54 11.50
C GLU A 163 0.12 -12.71 11.19
N GLU A 164 -0.84 -12.63 12.12
CA GLU A 164 -2.02 -11.76 11.99
C GLU A 164 -1.66 -10.26 12.01
N VAL A 165 -0.73 -9.84 12.88
CA VAL A 165 -0.24 -8.44 12.93
C VAL A 165 0.45 -8.07 11.61
N ASN A 166 1.32 -8.94 11.09
CA ASN A 166 2.02 -8.71 9.82
C ASN A 166 1.05 -8.69 8.64
N LYS A 167 0.07 -9.60 8.63
CA LYS A 167 -1.01 -9.60 7.64
C LYS A 167 -1.75 -8.27 7.65
N TYR A 168 -2.08 -7.73 8.81
CA TYR A 168 -2.72 -6.41 8.90
C TYR A 168 -1.81 -5.26 8.43
N VAL A 169 -0.54 -5.24 8.83
CA VAL A 169 0.42 -4.20 8.37
C VAL A 169 0.58 -4.21 6.86
N PHE A 170 0.57 -5.39 6.24
CA PHE A 170 0.66 -5.56 4.79
C PHE A 170 -0.68 -5.25 4.08
N GLU A 171 -1.81 -5.65 4.68
CA GLU A 171 -3.16 -5.46 4.11
C GLU A 171 -3.74 -4.06 4.37
N ALA A 172 -3.25 -3.27 5.33
CA ALA A 172 -3.70 -1.90 5.59
C ALA A 172 -3.38 -0.91 4.44
N GLY A 173 -2.57 -1.33 3.46
CA GLY A 173 -2.46 -0.66 2.16
C GLY A 173 -3.68 -0.85 1.25
N HIS A 174 -4.59 -1.77 1.55
CA HIS A 174 -5.80 -2.11 0.79
C HIS A 174 -7.03 -2.17 1.72
N CYS A 175 -8.25 -1.94 1.20
CA CYS A 175 -9.48 -1.97 2.01
C CYS A 175 -9.75 -3.38 2.55
N VAL A 176 -9.52 -3.61 3.86
CA VAL A 176 -9.77 -4.91 4.51
C VAL A 176 -11.24 -5.12 4.86
N SER A 177 -11.80 -6.26 4.45
CA SER A 177 -13.19 -6.68 4.68
C SER A 177 -13.41 -7.60 5.89
N VAL A 178 -12.34 -7.99 6.60
CA VAL A 178 -12.43 -8.80 7.82
C VAL A 178 -12.27 -7.89 9.05
N GLN A 179 -13.38 -7.56 9.69
CA GLN A 179 -13.39 -6.82 10.95
C GLN A 179 -13.12 -7.78 12.13
N ARG A 180 -11.86 -8.10 12.41
CA ARG A 180 -11.47 -8.13 13.84
C ARG A 180 -11.19 -6.69 14.24
N PRO A 181 -11.76 -6.17 15.34
CA PRO A 181 -11.41 -4.83 15.78
C PRO A 181 -9.91 -4.84 16.07
N ILE A 182 -9.13 -4.08 15.31
CA ILE A 182 -7.68 -3.91 15.46
C ILE A 182 -7.21 -3.75 16.93
N ASN A 183 -8.11 -3.21 17.76
CA ASN A 183 -7.96 -3.05 19.19
C ASN A 183 -7.75 -4.38 19.92
N ASP A 184 -8.37 -5.46 19.47
CA ASP A 184 -8.29 -6.80 20.04
C ASP A 184 -6.97 -7.48 19.70
N ILE A 185 -6.47 -7.30 18.47
CA ILE A 185 -5.17 -7.83 18.02
C ILE A 185 -4.03 -7.25 18.86
N SER A 186 -4.04 -5.93 19.11
CA SER A 186 -3.03 -5.29 19.96
C SER A 186 -3.04 -5.82 21.41
N ARG A 187 -4.21 -6.21 21.93
CA ARG A 187 -4.33 -6.78 23.28
C ARG A 187 -3.85 -8.22 23.33
N GLU A 188 -4.26 -9.02 22.34
CA GLU A 188 -3.81 -10.40 22.17
C GLU A 188 -2.29 -10.47 22.01
N LEU A 189 -1.68 -9.52 21.28
CA LEU A 189 -0.22 -9.44 21.15
C LEU A 189 0.49 -9.22 22.49
N VAL A 190 0.02 -8.26 23.30
CA VAL A 190 0.62 -8.00 24.62
C VAL A 190 0.49 -9.22 25.52
N GLN A 191 -0.67 -9.88 25.50
CA GLN A 191 -0.90 -11.09 26.29
C GLN A 191 0.00 -12.24 25.83
N ALA A 192 0.07 -12.50 24.53
CA ALA A 192 0.92 -13.54 23.96
C ALA A 192 2.41 -13.30 24.25
N MET A 193 2.85 -12.03 24.25
CA MET A 193 4.21 -11.68 24.68
C MET A 193 4.41 -11.96 26.17
N ALA A 194 3.46 -11.61 27.03
CA ALA A 194 3.56 -11.85 28.46
C ALA A 194 3.58 -13.35 28.82
N GLU A 195 2.94 -14.18 28.00
CA GLU A 195 2.99 -15.64 28.12
C GLU A 195 4.32 -16.23 27.59
N ALA A 196 4.92 -15.61 26.58
CA ALA A 196 6.13 -16.12 25.91
C ALA A 196 7.45 -15.69 26.57
N TYR A 197 7.48 -14.56 27.28
CA TYR A 197 8.68 -14.04 27.91
C TYR A 197 8.66 -14.28 29.44
N GLU A 198 9.78 -14.77 29.98
CA GLU A 198 9.97 -14.91 31.44
C GLU A 198 10.12 -13.55 32.15
N THR A 199 10.41 -12.48 31.39
CA THR A 199 10.51 -11.11 31.87
C THR A 199 9.19 -10.36 31.69
N PRO A 200 8.86 -9.40 32.57
CA PRO A 200 7.68 -8.56 32.38
C PRO A 200 7.72 -7.86 31.03
N VAL A 201 6.61 -7.92 30.29
CA VAL A 201 6.39 -7.06 29.12
C VAL A 201 6.09 -5.65 29.62
N TYR A 202 6.69 -4.65 29.00
CA TYR A 202 6.48 -3.26 29.31
C TYR A 202 5.70 -2.56 28.21
N LEU A 203 4.82 -1.64 28.59
CA LEU A 203 3.97 -0.83 27.74
C LEU A 203 4.46 0.63 27.79
N GLY A 204 4.53 1.29 26.63
CA GLY A 204 5.01 2.67 26.55
C GLY A 204 4.22 3.54 25.59
N THR A 205 4.46 4.85 25.66
CA THR A 205 3.88 5.86 24.75
C THR A 205 4.99 6.63 24.04
N TYR A 206 4.67 7.30 22.93
CA TYR A 206 5.63 8.13 22.21
C TYR A 206 5.96 9.45 22.91
N GLU A 207 5.22 9.78 23.97
CA GLU A 207 5.29 11.07 24.66
C GLU A 207 6.00 10.97 26.02
N SER A 208 6.41 9.76 26.43
CA SER A 208 6.94 9.50 27.77
C SER A 208 8.04 8.44 27.75
N ASP A 209 9.06 8.62 28.59
CA ASP A 209 10.09 7.61 28.86
C ASP A 209 9.65 6.58 29.92
N GLN A 210 8.42 6.66 30.40
CA GLN A 210 7.88 5.69 31.35
C GLN A 210 7.44 4.42 30.64
N LEU A 211 8.02 3.31 31.08
CA LEU A 211 7.66 1.96 30.68
C LEU A 211 6.86 1.31 31.80
N THR A 212 5.58 1.03 31.56
CA THR A 212 4.66 0.44 32.54
C THR A 212 4.67 -1.08 32.39
N PRO A 213 5.01 -1.86 33.44
CA PRO A 213 4.95 -3.31 33.35
C PRO A 213 3.51 -3.79 33.14
N TYR A 214 3.35 -4.79 32.28
CA TYR A 214 2.11 -5.52 32.08
C TYR A 214 2.03 -6.67 33.08
N THR A 215 1.05 -6.59 33.96
CA THR A 215 0.75 -7.57 35.01
C THR A 215 -0.63 -8.18 34.83
N GLY A 216 -1.17 -8.16 33.59
CA GLY A 216 -2.53 -8.62 33.28
C GLY A 216 -3.62 -7.54 33.42
N GLN A 217 -3.25 -6.27 33.57
CA GLN A 217 -4.24 -5.18 33.63
C GLN A 217 -5.02 -5.05 32.31
N GLN A 218 -6.25 -4.55 32.38
CA GLN A 218 -7.01 -4.19 31.19
C GLN A 218 -6.32 -3.02 30.48
N ILE A 219 -6.07 -3.18 29.18
CA ILE A 219 -5.56 -2.11 28.32
C ILE A 219 -6.75 -1.30 27.80
N CYS A 220 -6.63 -0.01 27.54
CA CYS A 220 -7.63 0.78 26.84
C CYS A 220 -7.09 1.19 25.47
N ASN A 221 -7.99 1.47 24.51
CA ASN A 221 -7.55 1.95 23.20
C ASN A 221 -6.78 3.27 23.38
N PHE A 222 -5.73 3.46 22.58
CA PHE A 222 -4.86 4.64 22.62
C PHE A 222 -4.09 4.86 23.93
N GLN A 223 -4.20 3.95 24.90
CA GLN A 223 -3.50 4.08 26.18
C GLN A 223 -1.98 3.90 26.03
N TYR A 224 -1.55 3.05 25.11
CA TYR A 224 -0.16 2.72 24.87
C TYR A 224 0.11 2.66 23.37
N ASN A 225 1.31 3.02 22.95
CA ASN A 225 1.69 3.00 21.53
C ASN A 225 2.52 1.77 21.15
N PHE A 226 3.21 1.15 22.10
CA PHE A 226 4.06 -0.01 21.84
C PHE A 226 4.20 -0.89 23.09
N CYS A 227 4.69 -2.12 22.90
CA CYS A 227 5.09 -3.04 23.95
C CYS A 227 6.51 -3.58 23.72
N VAL A 228 7.22 -3.97 24.78
CA VAL A 228 8.62 -4.45 24.70
C VAL A 228 8.93 -5.40 25.88
N PRO A 229 9.62 -6.53 25.69
CA PRO A 229 9.85 -7.53 26.75
C PRO A 229 11.00 -7.19 27.72
N VAL A 230 11.54 -5.97 27.66
CA VAL A 230 12.70 -5.55 28.45
C VAL A 230 12.62 -4.08 28.86
N ASP A 231 13.04 -3.77 30.08
CA ASP A 231 13.23 -2.39 30.53
C ASP A 231 14.55 -1.81 29.98
N SER A 232 14.47 -1.20 28.80
CA SER A 232 15.64 -0.65 28.11
C SER A 232 15.91 0.81 28.46
N LYS A 233 17.08 1.08 29.06
CA LYS A 233 17.57 2.45 29.30
C LYS A 233 17.74 3.23 28.00
N GLU A 234 18.21 2.58 26.92
CA GLU A 234 18.39 3.24 25.63
C GLU A 234 17.05 3.67 25.05
N LEU A 235 16.03 2.82 25.15
CA LEU A 235 14.68 3.13 24.69
C LEU A 235 14.10 4.32 25.46
N LYS A 236 14.24 4.33 26.79
CA LYS A 236 13.85 5.46 27.65
C LYS A 236 14.58 6.75 27.26
N CYS A 237 15.88 6.69 26.99
CA CYS A 237 16.64 7.85 26.54
C CYS A 237 16.10 8.46 25.23
N ARG A 238 15.66 7.63 24.28
CA ARG A 238 15.06 8.11 23.02
C ARG A 238 13.66 8.71 23.21
N LEU A 239 12.90 8.19 24.17
CA LEU A 239 11.54 8.66 24.46
C LEU A 239 11.49 9.87 25.41
N ARG A 240 12.60 10.22 26.07
CA ARG A 240 12.67 11.27 27.10
C ARG A 240 12.08 12.61 26.69
N PHE A 241 12.21 12.95 25.41
CA PHE A 241 11.69 14.21 24.86
C PHE A 241 10.47 14.00 23.96
N GLY A 242 10.00 12.76 23.80
CA GLY A 242 9.03 12.35 22.81
C GLY A 242 9.61 12.24 21.40
N ILE A 243 8.85 11.62 20.50
CA ILE A 243 9.22 11.44 19.09
C ILE A 243 8.52 12.51 18.24
N HIS A 244 9.28 13.40 17.58
CA HIS A 244 8.72 14.57 16.88
C HIS A 244 9.00 14.60 15.38
N SER A 245 9.80 13.65 14.88
CA SER A 245 10.15 13.58 13.46
C SER A 245 10.15 12.15 12.93
N ALA A 246 9.98 12.00 11.62
CA ALA A 246 10.05 10.70 10.95
C ALA A 246 11.42 10.03 11.12
N MET A 247 12.51 10.81 11.17
CA MET A 247 13.86 10.28 11.37
C MET A 247 14.07 9.74 12.79
N GLU A 248 13.55 10.44 13.80
CA GLU A 248 13.56 9.96 15.19
C GLU A 248 12.69 8.71 15.35
N PHE A 249 11.53 8.68 14.66
CA PHE A 249 10.66 7.52 14.64
C PHE A 249 11.33 6.30 14.04
N GLU A 250 12.01 6.43 12.89
CA GLU A 250 12.74 5.32 12.26
C GLU A 250 13.82 4.77 13.21
N GLY A 251 14.63 5.65 13.81
CA GLY A 251 15.63 5.24 14.78
C GLY A 251 15.02 4.53 16.00
N PHE A 252 13.92 5.06 16.54
CA PHE A 252 13.16 4.42 17.63
C PHE A 252 12.63 3.05 17.22
N TYR A 253 12.03 2.93 16.03
CA TYR A 253 11.44 1.72 15.53
C TYR A 253 12.48 0.61 15.38
N GLN A 254 13.63 0.91 14.78
CA GLN A 254 14.74 -0.04 14.68
C GLN A 254 15.21 -0.55 16.05
N LEU A 255 15.32 0.36 17.03
CA LEU A 255 15.68 -0.02 18.40
C LEU A 255 14.58 -0.89 19.04
N LEU A 256 13.31 -0.53 18.90
CA LEU A 256 12.18 -1.27 19.44
C LEU A 256 12.16 -2.73 18.92
N ILE A 257 12.31 -2.91 17.60
CA ILE A 257 12.35 -4.24 16.97
C ILE A 257 13.55 -5.05 17.45
N SER A 258 14.74 -4.43 17.57
CA SER A 258 15.94 -5.12 18.06
C SER A 258 15.80 -5.66 19.49
N LEU A 259 14.91 -5.07 20.28
CA LEU A 259 14.57 -5.47 21.65
C LEU A 259 13.41 -6.47 21.71
N GLY A 260 12.88 -6.91 20.56
CA GLY A 260 11.71 -7.78 20.48
C GLY A 260 10.39 -7.08 20.82
N GLY A 261 10.34 -5.76 20.71
CA GLY A 261 9.14 -4.95 20.92
C GLY A 261 8.31 -4.76 19.65
N HIS A 262 7.06 -4.33 19.83
CA HIS A 262 6.08 -4.20 18.75
C HIS A 262 5.23 -2.93 18.92
N ILE A 263 4.82 -2.33 17.80
CA ILE A 263 3.89 -1.20 17.76
C ILE A 263 2.46 -1.74 17.98
N LEU A 264 1.68 -1.03 18.80
CA LEU A 264 0.27 -1.31 19.03
C LEU A 264 -0.59 -0.43 18.12
N PHE A 265 -1.54 -1.04 17.44
CA PHE A 265 -2.46 -0.36 16.54
C PHE A 265 -3.86 -0.25 17.14
N TRP A 266 -4.48 0.91 16.99
CA TRP A 266 -5.80 1.22 17.54
C TRP A 266 -6.68 1.88 16.47
N ARG A 267 -8.00 1.69 16.56
CA ARG A 267 -9.01 2.35 15.72
C ARG A 267 -10.26 2.69 16.52
#